data_AF-A0AB38PMU4-F1
#
_entry.id   AF-A0AB38PMU4-F1
#
_cell.length_a   1.000
_cell.length_b   1.000
_cell.length_c   1.000
_cell.angle_alpha   90.00
_cell.angle_beta   90.00
_cell.angle_gamma   90.00
#
_symmetry.space_group_name_H-M   'P 1'
#
loop_
_entity.id
_entity.type
_entity.pdbx_description
1 polymer ?
#
loop_
_entity_poly.entity_id
_entity_poly.type
_entity_poly.pdbx_seq_one_letter_code
_entity_poly.pdbx_strand_id
1 'polypeptide(L)'
;MNWIDTNTLISICTCAIGLTQFILWKHITKVKAYEVEKGKNLATKEDIREITKNIKSVESKFTILTNLHSGILSEERNAIIEFNEKYSLWIGSYMINWRLNSNNNSDINEFSRILEKNQELCYIALSKFKLFIEDKELNYLAQELILKAAQLEGLRNIIEEIVPLNILLNSNEAQEQKIKEEIIKRKVHYLKSYNDQYILLHGEIPTSLNEFQQKCRGRIYKLLKSQE
;
A
#
# COMPACT_ATOMS: atom_id res chain seq x y z
N MET A 1 -39.75 100.48 -30.23
CA MET A 1 -39.10 99.16 -30.36
C MET A 1 -37.85 99.23 -29.49
N ASN A 2 -37.95 98.79 -28.22
CA ASN A 2 -36.84 98.91 -27.27
C ASN A 2 -35.74 97.94 -27.68
N TRP A 3 -34.69 98.50 -28.27
CA TRP A 3 -33.49 97.74 -28.63
C TRP A 3 -32.82 97.33 -27.31
N ILE A 4 -32.61 96.04 -27.14
CA ILE A 4 -31.88 95.53 -25.97
C ILE A 4 -30.48 96.14 -26.02
N ASP A 5 -30.05 96.77 -24.92
CA ASP A 5 -28.70 97.34 -24.80
C ASP A 5 -27.66 96.21 -25.01
N THR A 6 -26.65 96.49 -25.83
CA THR A 6 -25.63 95.52 -26.26
C THR A 6 -24.93 94.88 -25.06
N ASN A 7 -24.71 95.64 -23.98
CA ASN A 7 -24.13 95.12 -22.73
C ASN A 7 -25.04 94.12 -22.01
N THR A 8 -26.36 94.32 -22.08
CA THR A 8 -27.35 93.40 -21.48
C THR A 8 -27.43 92.09 -22.27
N LEU A 9 -27.39 92.17 -23.60
CA LEU A 9 -27.34 91.01 -24.48
C LEU A 9 -26.06 90.16 -24.25
N ILE A 10 -24.91 90.83 -24.15
CA ILE A 10 -23.62 90.17 -23.86
C ILE A 10 -23.66 89.47 -22.50
N SER A 11 -24.22 90.11 -21.46
CA SER A 11 -24.32 89.50 -20.13
C SER A 11 -25.22 88.25 -20.12
N ILE A 12 -26.35 88.25 -20.83
CA ILE A 12 -27.24 87.08 -20.93
C ILE A 12 -26.55 85.93 -21.67
N CYS A 13 -25.88 86.23 -22.79
CA CYS A 13 -25.10 85.22 -23.52
C CYS A 13 -23.98 84.64 -22.66
N THR A 14 -23.28 85.47 -21.87
CA THR A 14 -22.21 85.03 -20.97
C THR A 14 -22.74 84.10 -19.88
N CYS A 15 -23.89 84.42 -19.28
CA CYS A 15 -24.58 83.55 -18.32
C CYS A 15 -25.04 82.24 -18.94
N ALA A 16 -25.60 82.27 -20.16
CA ALA A 16 -26.04 81.07 -20.87
C ALA A 16 -24.87 80.14 -21.21
N ILE A 17 -23.73 80.71 -21.64
CA ILE A 17 -22.48 79.98 -21.90
C ILE A 17 -21.92 79.37 -20.60
N GLY A 18 -21.92 80.13 -19.50
CA GLY A 18 -21.46 79.63 -18.20
C GLY A 18 -22.31 78.46 -17.66
N LEU A 19 -23.64 78.54 -17.81
CA LEU A 19 -24.55 77.46 -17.43
C LEU A 19 -24.35 76.20 -18.29
N THR A 20 -24.16 76.36 -19.61
CA THR A 20 -23.89 75.21 -20.48
C THR A 20 -22.53 74.58 -20.19
N GLN A 21 -21.49 75.38 -19.94
CA GLN A 21 -20.18 74.87 -19.53
C GLN A 21 -20.25 74.10 -18.19
N PHE A 22 -21.00 74.62 -17.21
CA PHE A 22 -21.19 73.95 -15.93
C PHE A 22 -21.90 72.59 -16.06
N ILE A 23 -22.97 72.52 -16.87
CA ILE A 23 -23.70 71.28 -17.12
C ILE A 23 -22.81 70.25 -17.83
N LEU A 24 -22.04 70.69 -18.83
CA LEU A 24 -21.08 69.85 -19.55
C LEU A 24 -20.00 69.31 -18.62
N TRP A 25 -19.40 70.15 -17.78
CA TRP A 25 -18.42 69.71 -16.79
C TRP A 25 -19.02 68.68 -15.84
N LYS A 26 -20.20 68.96 -15.25
CA LYS A 26 -20.88 68.02 -14.36
C LYS A 26 -21.16 66.67 -15.02
N HIS A 27 -21.53 66.67 -16.30
CA HIS A 27 -21.73 65.43 -17.06
C HIS A 27 -20.42 64.66 -17.25
N ILE A 28 -19.35 65.34 -17.67
CA ILE A 28 -18.01 64.74 -17.84
C ILE A 28 -17.51 64.14 -16.51
N THR A 29 -17.66 64.83 -15.38
CA THR A 29 -17.21 64.30 -14.08
C THR A 29 -17.98 63.05 -13.68
N LYS A 30 -19.29 63.00 -13.93
CA LYS A 30 -20.12 61.81 -13.65
C LYS A 30 -19.74 60.63 -14.53
N VAL A 31 -19.55 60.85 -15.84
CA VAL A 31 -19.12 59.80 -16.78
C VAL A 31 -17.75 59.27 -16.40
N LYS A 32 -16.80 60.16 -16.04
CA LYS A 32 -15.47 59.76 -15.59
C LYS A 32 -15.52 58.94 -14.29
N ALA A 33 -16.33 59.33 -13.32
CA ALA A 33 -16.52 58.57 -12.08
C ALA A 33 -17.10 57.17 -12.36
N TYR A 34 -18.11 57.08 -13.24
CA TYR A 34 -18.71 55.81 -13.65
C TYR A 34 -17.72 54.87 -14.34
N GLU A 35 -16.94 55.35 -15.31
CA GLU A 35 -15.95 54.52 -16.00
C GLU A 35 -14.82 54.04 -15.06
N VAL A 36 -14.42 54.87 -14.07
CA VAL A 36 -13.47 54.46 -13.04
C VAL A 36 -14.04 53.36 -12.15
N GLU A 37 -15.28 53.50 -11.68
CA GLU A 37 -15.93 52.50 -10.83
C GLU A 37 -16.22 51.20 -11.60
N LYS A 38 -16.65 51.30 -12.85
CA LYS A 38 -16.78 50.17 -13.77
C LYS A 38 -15.44 49.48 -14.03
N GLY A 39 -14.36 50.23 -14.21
CA GLY A 39 -13.00 49.70 -14.37
C GLY A 39 -12.53 48.96 -13.12
N LYS A 40 -12.78 49.50 -11.93
CA LYS A 40 -12.52 48.82 -10.64
C LYS A 40 -13.30 47.52 -10.53
N ASN A 41 -14.60 47.54 -10.82
CA ASN A 41 -15.45 46.35 -10.77
C ASN A 41 -15.00 45.28 -11.77
N LEU A 42 -14.51 45.68 -12.95
CA LEU A 42 -13.97 44.76 -13.95
C LEU A 42 -12.66 44.10 -13.45
N ALA A 43 -11.74 44.89 -12.90
CA ALA A 43 -10.50 44.39 -12.32
C ALA A 43 -10.79 43.40 -11.17
N THR A 44 -11.67 43.77 -10.23
CA THR A 44 -12.09 42.88 -9.13
C THR A 44 -12.72 41.58 -9.65
N LYS A 45 -13.51 41.64 -10.72
CA LYS A 45 -14.12 40.43 -11.33
C LYS A 45 -13.07 39.51 -11.93
N GLU A 46 -12.03 40.07 -12.55
CA GLU A 46 -10.92 39.29 -13.08
C GLU A 46 -10.09 38.66 -11.95
N ASP A 47 -9.77 39.42 -10.91
CA ASP A 47 -9.07 38.93 -9.71
C ASP A 47 -9.84 37.78 -9.07
N ILE A 48 -11.16 37.92 -8.87
CA ILE A 48 -12.03 36.84 -8.33
C ILE A 48 -12.01 35.62 -9.25
N ARG A 49 -12.03 35.81 -10.57
CA ARG A 49 -11.97 34.69 -11.53
C ARG A 49 -10.63 33.96 -11.43
N GLU A 50 -9.52 34.69 -11.36
CA GLU A 50 -8.19 34.11 -11.20
C GLU A 50 -8.04 33.37 -9.88
N ILE A 51 -8.46 33.98 -8.77
CA ILE A 51 -8.50 33.34 -7.45
C ILE A 51 -9.34 32.06 -7.50
N THR A 52 -10.52 32.09 -8.10
CA THR A 52 -11.40 30.91 -8.23
C THR A 52 -10.72 29.80 -9.03
N LYS A 53 -10.02 30.14 -10.13
CA LYS A 53 -9.27 29.18 -10.93
C LYS A 53 -8.13 28.55 -10.11
N ASN A 54 -7.41 29.35 -9.34
CA ASN A 54 -6.32 28.90 -8.48
C ASN A 54 -6.83 27.99 -7.36
N ILE A 55 -7.94 28.34 -6.71
CA ILE A 55 -8.59 27.51 -5.69
C ILE A 55 -8.97 26.14 -6.26
N LYS A 56 -9.64 26.09 -7.42
CA LYS A 56 -10.00 24.82 -8.08
C LYS A 56 -8.77 23.98 -8.43
N SER A 57 -7.67 24.63 -8.85
CA SER A 57 -6.42 23.92 -9.13
C SER A 57 -5.80 23.33 -7.87
N VAL A 58 -5.80 24.07 -6.76
CA VAL A 58 -5.31 23.59 -5.46
C VAL A 58 -6.17 22.44 -4.94
N GLU A 59 -7.50 22.56 -5.00
CA GLU A 59 -8.44 21.52 -4.60
C GLU A 59 -8.22 20.22 -5.38
N SER A 60 -8.02 20.32 -6.70
CA SER A 60 -7.69 19.16 -7.54
C SER A 60 -6.36 18.50 -7.13
N LYS A 61 -5.30 19.29 -6.91
CA LYS A 61 -4.00 18.77 -6.45
C LYS A 61 -4.10 18.12 -5.06
N PHE A 62 -4.83 18.74 -4.15
CA PHE A 62 -5.08 18.23 -2.81
C PHE A 62 -5.83 16.89 -2.87
N THR A 63 -6.85 16.79 -3.71
CA THR A 63 -7.60 15.54 -3.94
C THR A 63 -6.69 14.42 -4.43
N ILE A 64 -5.82 14.70 -5.41
CA ILE A 64 -4.84 13.73 -5.91
C ILE A 64 -3.89 13.28 -4.79
N LEU A 65 -3.37 14.22 -4.01
CA LEU A 65 -2.45 13.92 -2.92
C LEU A 65 -3.11 13.03 -1.86
N THR A 66 -4.35 13.35 -1.46
CA THR A 66 -5.13 12.56 -0.51
C THR A 66 -5.38 11.14 -1.04
N ASN A 67 -5.71 10.99 -2.32
CA ASN A 67 -5.90 9.68 -2.93
C ASN A 67 -4.60 8.86 -2.97
N LEU A 68 -3.47 9.49 -3.31
CA LEU A 68 -2.15 8.84 -3.28
C LEU A 68 -1.78 8.40 -1.86
N HIS A 69 -2.00 9.28 -0.88
CA HIS A 69 -1.74 8.98 0.53
C HIS A 69 -2.58 7.79 1.02
N SER A 70 -3.89 7.80 0.74
CA SER A 70 -4.79 6.68 1.06
C SER A 70 -4.36 5.38 0.37
N GLY A 71 -3.94 5.46 -0.90
CA GLY A 71 -3.39 4.33 -1.64
C GLY A 71 -2.15 3.72 -0.99
N ILE A 72 -1.19 4.56 -0.57
CA ILE A 72 0.04 4.11 0.12
C ILE A 72 -0.31 3.44 1.46
N LEU A 73 -1.19 4.04 2.27
CA LEU A 73 -1.63 3.45 3.54
C LEU A 73 -2.31 2.08 3.33
N SER A 74 -3.08 1.95 2.24
CA SER A 74 -3.71 0.68 1.87
C SER A 74 -2.67 -0.38 1.50
N GLU A 75 -1.65 -0.03 0.71
CA GLU A 75 -0.57 -0.95 0.36
C GLU A 75 0.28 -1.34 1.57
N GLU A 76 0.51 -0.43 2.52
CA GLU A 76 1.18 -0.73 3.78
C GLU A 76 0.42 -1.80 4.57
N ARG A 77 -0.90 -1.62 4.74
CA ARG A 77 -1.76 -2.61 5.41
C ARG A 77 -1.75 -3.95 4.65
N ASN A 78 -1.86 -3.91 3.33
CA ASN A 78 -1.90 -5.11 2.50
C ASN A 78 -0.58 -5.90 2.60
N ALA A 79 0.57 -5.22 2.61
CA ALA A 79 1.88 -5.85 2.75
C ALA A 79 2.03 -6.59 4.10
N ILE A 80 1.53 -6.01 5.19
CA ILE A 80 1.50 -6.65 6.52
C ILE A 80 0.67 -7.94 6.49
N ILE A 81 -0.54 -7.87 5.92
CA ILE A 81 -1.47 -9.01 5.86
C ILE A 81 -0.89 -10.12 4.98
N GLU A 82 -0.40 -9.76 3.80
CA GLU A 82 0.15 -10.69 2.81
C GLU A 82 1.37 -11.43 3.37
N PHE A 83 2.30 -10.75 4.04
CA PHE A 83 3.44 -11.42 4.67
C PHE A 83 3.00 -12.41 5.76
N ASN A 84 2.07 -12.02 6.63
CA ASN A 84 1.52 -12.93 7.66
C ASN A 84 0.88 -14.18 7.04
N GLU A 85 0.10 -14.00 5.97
CA GLU A 85 -0.56 -15.09 5.26
C GLU A 85 0.47 -16.05 4.64
N LYS A 86 1.44 -15.52 3.88
CA LYS A 86 2.43 -16.36 3.19
C LYS A 86 3.39 -17.04 4.16
N TYR A 87 3.76 -16.37 5.24
CA TYR A 87 4.54 -16.99 6.31
C TYR A 87 3.80 -18.18 6.94
N SER A 88 2.53 -17.97 7.31
CA SER A 88 1.71 -19.03 7.90
C SER A 88 1.50 -20.20 6.95
N LEU A 89 1.35 -19.92 5.64
CA LEU A 89 1.22 -20.94 4.61
C LEU A 89 2.50 -21.77 4.47
N TRP A 90 3.67 -21.13 4.46
CA TRP A 90 4.96 -21.83 4.39
C TRP A 90 5.19 -22.71 5.63
N ILE A 91 5.05 -22.17 6.84
CA ILE A 91 5.20 -22.95 8.08
C ILE A 91 4.17 -24.09 8.15
N GLY A 92 2.91 -23.81 7.83
CA GLY A 92 1.84 -24.80 7.82
C GLY A 92 2.07 -25.94 6.83
N SER A 93 2.90 -25.74 5.80
CA SER A 93 3.25 -26.78 4.84
C SER A 93 4.05 -27.92 5.49
N TYR A 94 4.86 -27.64 6.50
CA TYR A 94 5.59 -28.67 7.26
C TYR A 94 4.66 -29.53 8.14
N MET A 95 3.46 -29.04 8.48
CA MET A 95 2.44 -29.85 9.17
C MET A 95 1.80 -30.91 8.27
N ILE A 96 1.90 -30.77 6.94
CA ILE A 96 1.21 -31.63 5.97
C ILE A 96 1.77 -33.06 5.96
N ASN A 97 2.92 -33.32 6.60
CA ASN A 97 3.49 -34.68 6.72
C ASN A 97 2.47 -35.72 7.24
N TRP A 98 1.51 -35.35 8.08
CA TRP A 98 0.50 -36.31 8.58
C TRP A 98 -0.43 -36.88 7.49
N ARG A 99 -0.51 -36.22 6.32
CA ARG A 99 -1.28 -36.67 5.16
C ARG A 99 -0.40 -37.25 4.05
N LEU A 100 0.92 -37.20 4.20
CA LEU A 100 1.86 -37.69 3.20
C LEU A 100 1.82 -39.22 3.16
N ASN A 101 1.47 -39.78 2.01
CA ASN A 101 1.70 -41.20 1.77
C ASN A 101 3.18 -41.43 1.46
N SER A 102 3.96 -41.72 2.49
CA SER A 102 5.40 -41.99 2.37
C SER A 102 5.77 -43.20 1.51
N ASN A 103 4.80 -44.00 1.06
CA ASN A 103 5.02 -45.08 0.09
C ASN A 103 4.87 -44.61 -1.37
N ASN A 104 4.33 -43.41 -1.61
CA ASN A 104 4.11 -42.85 -2.93
C ASN A 104 5.13 -41.73 -3.22
N ASN A 105 6.06 -42.00 -4.13
CA ASN A 105 7.08 -41.02 -4.52
C ASN A 105 6.47 -39.77 -5.17
N SER A 106 5.32 -39.88 -5.82
CA SER A 106 4.63 -38.70 -6.37
C SER A 106 4.16 -37.75 -5.27
N ASP A 107 3.70 -38.30 -4.14
CA ASP A 107 3.22 -37.48 -3.02
C ASP A 107 4.38 -36.81 -2.30
N ILE A 108 5.54 -37.49 -2.19
CA ILE A 108 6.77 -36.92 -1.63
C ILE A 108 7.28 -35.77 -2.51
N ASN A 109 7.33 -35.97 -3.83
CA ASN A 109 7.77 -34.93 -4.76
C ASN A 109 6.83 -33.71 -4.74
N GLU A 110 5.52 -33.95 -4.68
CA GLU A 110 4.53 -32.88 -4.59
C GLU A 110 4.66 -32.09 -3.28
N PHE A 111 4.92 -32.76 -2.17
CA PHE A 111 5.21 -32.11 -0.88
C PHE A 111 6.41 -31.17 -0.98
N SER A 112 7.53 -31.64 -1.53
CA SER A 112 8.72 -30.80 -1.75
C SER A 112 8.42 -29.59 -2.63
N ARG A 113 7.67 -29.78 -3.73
CA ARG A 113 7.28 -28.69 -4.63
C ARG A 113 6.38 -27.66 -3.97
N ILE A 114 5.43 -28.09 -3.14
CA ILE A 114 4.55 -27.19 -2.38
C ILE A 114 5.37 -26.36 -1.38
N LEU A 115 6.33 -26.99 -0.70
CA LEU A 115 7.23 -26.30 0.23
C LEU A 115 8.04 -25.21 -0.46
N GLU A 116 8.73 -25.54 -1.56
CA GLU A 116 9.51 -24.59 -2.35
C GLU A 116 8.66 -23.40 -2.82
N LYS A 117 7.48 -23.69 -3.38
CA LYS A 117 6.57 -22.66 -3.86
C LYS A 117 6.12 -21.72 -2.73
N ASN A 118 5.75 -22.27 -1.59
CA ASN A 118 5.26 -21.46 -0.47
C ASN A 118 6.38 -20.63 0.17
N GLN A 119 7.60 -21.17 0.19
CA GLN A 119 8.79 -20.42 0.58
C GLN A 119 9.05 -19.22 -0.35
N GLU A 120 9.03 -19.44 -1.67
CA GLU A 120 9.22 -18.37 -2.66
C GLU A 120 8.17 -17.25 -2.48
N LEU A 121 6.90 -17.63 -2.34
CA LEU A 121 5.80 -16.69 -2.07
C LEU A 121 6.04 -15.89 -0.78
N CYS A 122 6.58 -16.52 0.26
CA CYS A 122 6.91 -15.84 1.51
C CYS A 122 8.05 -14.82 1.33
N TYR A 123 9.10 -15.16 0.56
CA TYR A 123 10.17 -14.20 0.27
C TYR A 123 9.73 -13.01 -0.59
N ILE A 124 8.82 -13.23 -1.54
CA ILE A 124 8.20 -12.14 -2.30
C ILE A 124 7.39 -11.24 -1.36
N ALA A 125 6.58 -11.83 -0.49
CA ALA A 125 5.79 -11.07 0.48
C ALA A 125 6.67 -10.30 1.48
N LEU A 126 7.80 -10.87 1.92
CA LEU A 126 8.80 -10.19 2.75
C LEU A 126 9.40 -8.98 2.03
N SER A 127 9.71 -9.12 0.73
CA SER A 127 10.27 -8.03 -0.07
C SER A 127 9.28 -6.87 -0.18
N LYS A 128 8.00 -7.19 -0.40
CA LYS A 128 6.92 -6.20 -0.39
C LYS A 128 6.73 -5.58 1.00
N PHE A 129 6.80 -6.37 2.06
CA PHE A 129 6.76 -5.88 3.44
C PHE A 129 7.86 -4.85 3.69
N LYS A 130 9.11 -5.17 3.35
CA LYS A 130 10.27 -4.26 3.50
C LYS A 130 10.16 -2.99 2.65
N LEU A 131 9.44 -3.03 1.53
CA LEU A 131 9.23 -1.88 0.66
C LEU A 131 8.29 -0.85 1.30
N PHE A 132 7.21 -1.30 1.95
CA PHE A 132 6.18 -0.41 2.49
C PHE A 132 6.33 -0.13 4.00
N ILE A 133 7.08 -0.96 4.72
CA ILE A 133 7.24 -0.84 6.17
C ILE A 133 8.64 -0.31 6.47
N GLU A 134 8.73 0.94 6.91
CA GLU A 134 10.00 1.56 7.33
C GLU A 134 10.37 1.25 8.79
N ASP A 135 9.43 0.68 9.56
CA ASP A 135 9.62 0.36 10.98
C ASP A 135 10.71 -0.71 11.14
N LYS A 136 11.84 -0.31 11.75
CA LYS A 136 13.02 -1.17 11.91
C LYS A 136 12.75 -2.37 12.83
N GLU A 137 11.93 -2.19 13.86
CA GLU A 137 11.59 -3.27 14.80
C GLU A 137 10.73 -4.31 14.10
N LEU A 138 9.70 -3.89 13.35
CA LEU A 138 8.86 -4.79 12.57
C LEU A 138 9.65 -5.53 11.49
N ASN A 139 10.57 -4.84 10.80
CA ASN A 139 11.44 -5.48 9.82
C ASN A 139 12.40 -6.50 10.45
N TYR A 140 12.89 -6.23 11.65
CA TYR A 140 13.72 -7.17 12.40
C TYR A 140 12.91 -8.43 12.75
N LEU A 141 11.73 -8.27 13.35
CA LEU A 141 10.84 -9.38 13.70
C LEU A 141 10.45 -10.21 12.48
N ALA A 142 10.12 -9.57 11.35
CA ALA A 142 9.82 -10.27 10.10
C ALA A 142 11.01 -11.12 9.60
N GLN A 143 12.24 -10.61 9.73
CA GLN A 143 13.44 -11.38 9.38
C GLN A 143 13.72 -12.52 10.35
N GLU A 144 13.52 -12.30 11.64
CA GLU A 144 13.67 -13.36 12.64
C GLU A 144 12.72 -14.52 12.36
N LEU A 145 11.47 -14.23 12.00
CA LEU A 145 10.50 -15.24 11.58
C LEU A 145 10.99 -16.06 10.39
N ILE A 146 11.56 -15.40 9.38
CA ILE A 146 12.14 -16.07 8.20
C ILE A 146 13.31 -16.97 8.59
N LEU A 147 14.19 -16.51 9.49
CA LEU A 147 15.32 -17.33 9.96
C LEU A 147 14.82 -18.56 10.71
N LYS A 148 13.82 -18.42 11.58
CA LYS A 148 13.20 -19.55 12.29
C LYS A 148 12.52 -20.52 11.32
N ALA A 149 11.83 -20.02 10.28
CA ALA A 149 11.25 -20.86 9.25
C ALA A 149 12.31 -21.60 8.42
N ALA A 150 13.41 -20.92 8.07
CA ALA A 150 14.51 -21.51 7.32
C ALA A 150 15.19 -22.67 8.08
N GLN A 151 15.14 -22.69 9.41
CA GLN A 151 15.64 -23.84 10.19
C GLN A 151 14.85 -25.13 9.89
N LEU A 152 13.62 -25.03 9.40
CA LEU A 152 12.79 -26.18 9.01
C LEU A 152 13.17 -26.76 7.64
N GLU A 153 14.01 -26.09 6.84
CA GLU A 153 14.49 -26.60 5.54
C GLU A 153 15.05 -28.02 5.64
N GLY A 154 15.81 -28.31 6.69
CA GLY A 154 16.41 -29.63 6.91
C GLY A 154 15.38 -30.76 6.98
N LEU A 155 14.14 -30.47 7.37
CA LEU A 155 13.05 -31.45 7.43
C LEU A 155 12.66 -31.97 6.06
N ARG A 156 12.76 -31.14 5.02
CA ARG A 156 12.50 -31.56 3.64
C ARG A 156 13.44 -32.67 3.22
N ASN A 157 14.75 -32.48 3.47
CA ASN A 157 15.77 -33.46 3.11
C ASN A 157 15.49 -34.82 3.77
N ILE A 158 15.06 -34.83 5.04
CA ILE A 158 14.72 -36.06 5.76
C ILE A 158 13.59 -36.85 5.07
N ILE A 159 12.60 -36.16 4.50
CA ILE A 159 11.50 -36.80 3.78
C ILE A 159 11.96 -37.30 2.40
N GLU A 160 12.81 -36.54 1.72
CA GLU A 160 13.35 -36.92 0.40
C GLU A 160 14.21 -38.20 0.45
N GLU A 161 14.87 -38.47 1.59
CA GLU A 161 15.59 -39.75 1.84
C GLU A 161 14.68 -41.00 1.77
N ILE A 162 13.36 -40.84 1.84
CA ILE A 162 12.41 -41.95 1.69
C ILE A 162 12.26 -42.39 0.23
N VAL A 163 12.48 -41.50 -0.74
CA VAL A 163 12.35 -41.78 -2.18
C VAL A 163 13.24 -42.94 -2.64
N PRO A 164 14.56 -42.94 -2.40
CA PRO A 164 15.41 -44.06 -2.78
C PRO A 164 15.02 -45.37 -2.08
N LEU A 165 14.55 -45.29 -0.82
CA LEU A 165 14.07 -46.46 -0.08
C LEU A 165 12.81 -47.09 -0.72
N ASN A 166 11.89 -46.27 -1.23
CA ASN A 166 10.73 -46.75 -1.97
C ASN A 166 11.11 -47.44 -3.28
N ILE A 167 12.12 -46.90 -3.99
CA ILE A 167 12.63 -47.51 -5.22
C ILE A 167 13.24 -48.88 -4.92
N LEU A 168 14.10 -48.95 -3.91
CA LEU A 168 14.71 -50.20 -3.43
C LEU A 168 13.66 -51.24 -3.03
N LEU A 169 12.63 -50.83 -2.28
CA LEU A 169 11.56 -51.73 -1.81
C LEU A 169 10.75 -52.34 -2.97
N ASN A 170 10.58 -51.59 -4.06
CA ASN A 170 9.87 -52.03 -5.26
C ASN A 170 10.78 -52.73 -6.29
N SER A 171 12.09 -52.77 -6.04
CA SER A 171 13.06 -53.41 -6.93
C SER A 171 13.10 -54.94 -6.73
N ASN A 172 13.62 -55.65 -7.74
CA ASN A 172 13.88 -57.08 -7.66
C ASN A 172 15.00 -57.45 -6.66
N GLU A 173 15.73 -56.48 -6.12
CA GLU A 173 16.81 -56.70 -5.14
C GLU A 173 16.26 -56.95 -3.73
N ALA A 174 15.05 -56.48 -3.43
CA ALA A 174 14.38 -56.69 -2.14
C ALA A 174 13.63 -58.03 -2.08
N GLN A 175 14.14 -59.11 -2.67
CA GLN A 175 13.47 -60.42 -2.68
C GLN A 175 13.51 -61.13 -1.32
N GLU A 176 14.54 -60.87 -0.50
CA GLU A 176 14.61 -61.40 0.86
C GLU A 176 13.75 -60.58 1.83
N GLN A 177 12.87 -61.26 2.57
CA GLN A 177 12.01 -60.66 3.59
C GLN A 177 12.79 -59.79 4.59
N LYS A 178 14.00 -60.21 4.95
CA LYS A 178 14.90 -59.49 5.87
C LYS A 178 15.35 -58.14 5.32
N ILE A 179 15.57 -58.02 4.02
CA ILE A 179 15.94 -56.76 3.36
C ILE A 179 14.75 -55.80 3.35
N LYS A 180 13.54 -56.30 3.06
CA LYS A 180 12.30 -55.48 3.12
C LYS A 180 12.07 -54.92 4.51
N GLU A 181 12.21 -55.75 5.54
CA GLU A 181 12.06 -55.34 6.94
C GLU A 181 13.06 -54.25 7.35
N GLU A 182 14.31 -54.36 6.90
CA GLU A 182 15.35 -53.35 7.17
C GLU A 182 15.04 -52.01 6.49
N ILE A 183 14.59 -52.04 5.22
CA ILE A 183 14.17 -50.83 4.50
C ILE A 183 12.99 -50.15 5.22
N ILE A 184 11.99 -50.93 5.65
CA ILE A 184 10.84 -50.42 6.41
C ILE A 184 11.29 -49.77 7.72
N LYS A 185 12.21 -50.42 8.47
CA LYS A 185 12.77 -49.85 9.71
C LYS A 185 13.45 -48.50 9.46
N ARG A 186 14.24 -48.37 8.39
CA ARG A 186 14.88 -47.11 8.01
C ARG A 186 13.86 -46.02 7.67
N LYS A 187 12.81 -46.35 6.89
CA LYS A 187 11.73 -45.40 6.61
C LYS A 187 11.04 -44.90 7.88
N VAL A 188 10.71 -45.80 8.80
CA VAL A 188 10.12 -45.44 10.10
C VAL A 188 11.07 -44.55 10.89
N HIS A 189 12.37 -44.83 10.86
CA HIS A 189 13.39 -43.98 11.49
C HIS A 189 13.41 -42.56 10.94
N TYR A 190 13.40 -42.39 9.61
CA TYR A 190 13.35 -41.05 8.99
C TYR A 190 12.07 -40.29 9.35
N LEU A 191 10.90 -40.94 9.29
CA LEU A 191 9.63 -40.33 9.68
C LEU A 191 9.61 -39.92 11.16
N LYS A 192 10.20 -40.73 12.05
CA LYS A 192 10.34 -40.38 13.46
C LYS A 192 11.27 -39.19 13.65
N SER A 193 12.44 -39.21 13.00
CA SER A 193 13.41 -38.11 13.03
C SER A 193 12.80 -36.80 12.55
N TYR A 194 12.00 -36.84 11.48
CA TYR A 194 11.24 -35.68 11.01
C TYR A 194 10.33 -35.12 12.10
N ASN A 195 9.50 -35.97 12.71
CA ASN A 195 8.53 -35.53 13.71
C ASN A 195 9.21 -34.97 14.97
N ASP A 196 10.27 -35.62 15.44
CA ASP A 196 11.04 -35.18 16.61
C ASP A 196 11.68 -33.81 16.35
N GLN A 197 12.29 -33.61 15.17
CA GLN A 197 12.88 -32.32 14.78
C GLN A 197 11.82 -31.24 14.53
N TYR A 198 10.70 -31.60 13.90
CA TYR A 198 9.58 -30.68 13.68
C TYR A 198 9.05 -30.14 15.01
N ILE A 199 8.80 -31.00 16.00
CA ILE A 199 8.29 -30.58 17.32
C ILE A 199 9.28 -29.63 17.99
N LEU A 200 10.58 -29.94 17.94
CA LEU A 200 11.63 -29.12 18.53
C LEU A 200 11.71 -27.73 17.88
N LEU A 201 11.80 -27.67 16.55
CA LEU A 201 11.99 -26.44 15.79
C LEU A 201 10.72 -25.58 15.75
N HIS A 202 9.55 -26.20 15.59
CA HIS A 202 8.28 -25.48 15.55
C HIS A 202 7.87 -24.92 16.92
N GLY A 203 8.36 -25.47 18.03
CA GLY A 203 7.98 -25.04 19.38
C GLY A 203 8.17 -23.54 19.66
N GLU A 204 9.19 -22.91 19.05
CA GLU A 204 9.51 -21.49 19.26
C GLU A 204 8.81 -20.52 18.30
N ILE A 205 8.28 -21.04 17.19
CA ILE A 205 7.69 -20.23 16.11
C ILE A 205 6.41 -19.50 16.55
N PRO A 206 5.44 -20.15 17.24
CA PRO A 206 4.20 -19.50 17.67
C PRO A 206 4.42 -18.26 18.54
N THR A 207 5.39 -18.30 19.44
CA THR A 207 5.70 -17.18 20.34
C THR A 207 6.20 -15.97 19.56
N SER A 208 7.19 -16.20 18.69
CA SER A 208 7.77 -15.16 17.81
C SER A 208 6.73 -14.58 16.85
N LEU A 209 5.87 -15.46 16.29
CA LEU A 209 4.80 -15.06 15.39
C LEU A 209 3.75 -14.20 16.10
N ASN A 210 3.38 -14.55 17.34
CA ASN A 210 2.44 -13.77 18.12
C ASN A 210 2.99 -12.38 18.45
N GLU A 211 4.26 -12.26 18.83
CA GLU A 211 4.92 -10.97 19.05
C GLU A 211 4.86 -10.08 17.81
N PHE A 212 5.28 -10.63 16.66
CA PHE A 212 5.19 -9.95 15.37
C PHE A 212 3.77 -9.50 15.06
N GLN A 213 2.79 -10.40 15.18
CA GLN A 213 1.38 -10.11 14.90
C GLN A 213 0.80 -9.02 15.81
N GLN A 214 1.18 -8.98 17.09
CA GLN A 214 0.75 -7.92 17.99
C GLN A 214 1.26 -6.54 17.54
N LYS A 215 2.53 -6.45 17.14
CA LYS A 215 3.12 -5.22 16.60
C LYS A 215 2.45 -4.81 15.29
N CYS A 216 2.19 -5.76 14.40
CA CYS A 216 1.45 -5.54 13.15
C CYS A 216 0.04 -4.98 13.40
N ARG A 217 -0.73 -5.56 14.32
CA ARG A 217 -2.06 -5.05 14.70
C ARG A 217 -1.97 -3.63 15.24
N GLY A 218 -1.01 -3.36 16.11
CA GLY A 218 -0.75 -2.02 16.63
C GLY A 218 -0.47 -1.00 15.53
N ARG A 219 0.31 -1.37 14.51
CA ARG A 219 0.58 -0.53 13.34
C ARG A 219 -0.69 -0.30 12.51
N ILE A 220 -1.44 -1.35 12.18
CA ILE A 220 -2.69 -1.26 11.42
C ILE A 220 -3.69 -0.33 12.12
N TYR A 221 -3.84 -0.43 13.45
CA TYR A 221 -4.74 0.47 14.18
C TYR A 221 -4.30 1.93 14.16
N LYS A 222 -2.97 2.20 14.15
CA LYS A 222 -2.46 3.56 13.98
C LYS A 222 -2.79 4.11 12.59
N LEU A 223 -2.67 3.30 11.54
CA LEU A 223 -3.03 3.69 10.17
C LEU A 223 -4.52 4.05 10.04
N LEU A 224 -5.40 3.32 10.73
CA LEU A 224 -6.84 3.61 10.75
C LEU A 224 -7.15 4.93 11.47
N LYS A 225 -6.47 5.22 12.59
CA LYS A 225 -6.66 6.49 13.31
C LYS A 225 -6.14 7.72 12.57
N SER A 226 -5.15 7.56 11.68
CA SER A 226 -4.68 8.68 10.83
C SER A 226 -5.62 9.00 9.66
N GLN A 227 -6.69 8.21 9.47
CA GLN A 227 -7.71 8.44 8.44
C GLN A 227 -8.96 9.17 8.98
N GLU A 228 -9.07 9.34 10.31
CA GLU A 228 -10.10 10.15 10.99
C GLU A 228 -9.63 11.60 11.18
#